data_AF-A0A2V5XFM0-F1
#
_entry.id   AF-A0A2V5XFM0-F1
#
_cell.length_a   1.000
_cell.length_b   1.000
_cell.length_c   1.000
_cell.angle_alpha   90.00
_cell.angle_beta   90.00
_cell.angle_gamma   90.00
#
_symmetry.space_group_name_H-M   'P 1'
#
loop_
_entity.id
_entity.type
_entity.pdbx_description
1 polymer ?
#
loop_
_entity_poly.entity_id
_entity_poly.type
_entity_poly.pdbx_seq_one_letter_code
_entity_poly.pdbx_strand_id
1 'polypeptide(L)'
;MSSGFFLLHCDTRLHFLLGVIALFVVWPARAAERHFDFSGARLNQEPAGFRSTVSGEGKPGEWKVVEDESRPSLALPDSASSVTTRHQVLAQLSREATGEH
;
A
#
# COMPACT_ATOMS: atom_id res chain seq x y z
N MET A 1 -42.91 -24.96 -29.65
CA MET A 1 -42.40 -23.74 -28.97
C MET A 1 -40.91 -23.90 -28.74
N SER A 2 -40.13 -22.89 -29.14
CA SER A 2 -38.86 -22.49 -28.49
C SER A 2 -37.62 -23.40 -28.55
N SER A 3 -37.13 -23.76 -29.74
CA SER A 3 -35.73 -24.20 -29.92
C SER A 3 -34.82 -23.08 -30.44
N GLY A 4 -35.33 -22.22 -31.34
CA GLY A 4 -34.58 -21.07 -31.87
C GLY A 4 -34.33 -19.95 -30.86
N PHE A 5 -35.24 -19.72 -29.90
CA PHE A 5 -35.10 -18.68 -28.88
C PHE A 5 -34.02 -19.01 -27.84
N PHE A 6 -33.84 -20.29 -27.49
CA PHE A 6 -32.82 -20.72 -26.52
C PHE A 6 -31.40 -20.63 -27.08
N LEU A 7 -31.21 -20.97 -28.35
CA LEU A 7 -29.90 -20.88 -29.02
C LEU A 7 -29.48 -19.42 -29.21
N LEU A 8 -30.38 -18.54 -29.68
CA LEU A 8 -30.10 -17.10 -29.85
C LEU A 8 -29.76 -16.40 -28.52
N HIS A 9 -30.41 -16.84 -27.42
CA HIS A 9 -30.21 -16.28 -26.09
C HIS A 9 -28.91 -16.77 -25.44
N CYS A 10 -28.46 -17.99 -25.75
CA CYS A 10 -27.18 -18.54 -25.30
C CYS A 10 -25.99 -17.83 -25.98
N ASP A 11 -26.07 -17.64 -27.29
CA ASP A 11 -25.08 -16.89 -28.07
C ASP A 11 -24.92 -15.46 -27.57
N THR A 12 -26.02 -14.73 -27.38
CA THR A 12 -25.96 -13.32 -26.97
C THR A 12 -25.35 -13.14 -25.57
N ARG A 13 -25.64 -14.06 -24.64
CA ARG A 13 -25.07 -14.04 -23.29
C ARG A 13 -23.59 -14.43 -23.28
N LEU A 14 -23.19 -15.40 -24.09
CA LEU A 14 -21.79 -15.80 -24.22
C LEU A 14 -20.96 -14.69 -24.87
N HIS A 15 -21.46 -14.06 -25.94
CA HIS A 15 -20.80 -12.92 -26.57
C HIS A 15 -20.68 -11.71 -25.63
N PHE A 16 -21.72 -11.44 -24.83
CA PHE A 16 -21.67 -10.37 -23.82
C PHE A 16 -20.60 -10.65 -22.76
N LEU A 17 -20.56 -11.88 -22.23
CA LEU A 17 -19.54 -12.30 -21.27
C LEU A 17 -18.12 -12.23 -21.86
N LEU A 18 -17.94 -12.68 -23.10
CA LEU A 18 -16.65 -12.58 -23.80
C LEU A 18 -16.23 -11.13 -24.05
N GLY A 19 -17.18 -10.23 -24.36
CA GLY A 19 -16.92 -8.80 -24.49
C GLY A 19 -16.46 -8.15 -23.18
N VAL A 20 -17.08 -8.50 -22.06
CA VAL A 20 -16.68 -8.02 -20.73
C VAL A 20 -15.30 -8.58 -20.35
N ILE A 21 -15.05 -9.87 -20.56
CA ILE A 21 -13.74 -10.48 -20.29
C ILE A 21 -12.66 -9.84 -21.15
N ALA A 22 -12.91 -9.61 -22.45
CA ALA A 22 -11.97 -8.91 -23.34
C ALA A 22 -11.67 -7.48 -22.84
N LEU A 23 -12.67 -6.75 -22.34
CA LEU A 23 -12.47 -5.42 -21.76
C LEU A 23 -11.54 -5.45 -20.54
N PHE A 24 -11.66 -6.45 -19.67
CA PHE A 24 -10.81 -6.59 -18.48
C PHE A 24 -9.40 -7.12 -18.81
N VAL A 25 -9.25 -7.97 -19.82
CA VAL A 25 -7.96 -8.54 -20.23
C VAL A 25 -7.07 -7.50 -20.93
N VAL A 26 -7.65 -6.50 -21.59
CA VAL A 26 -6.91 -5.44 -22.30
C VAL A 26 -6.37 -4.36 -21.37
N TRP A 27 -6.78 -4.33 -20.09
CA TRP A 27 -6.27 -3.36 -19.11
C TRP A 27 -5.14 -3.98 -18.26
N PRO A 28 -3.86 -3.88 -18.67
CA PRO A 28 -2.79 -4.28 -17.76
C PRO A 28 -2.82 -3.36 -16.54
N ALA A 29 -3.10 -3.92 -15.37
CA ALA A 29 -2.89 -3.25 -14.10
C ALA A 29 -1.38 -3.08 -13.89
N ARG A 30 -0.82 -1.98 -14.42
CA ARG A 30 0.55 -1.57 -14.13
C ARG A 30 0.58 -1.02 -12.70
N ALA A 31 0.94 -1.86 -11.75
CA ALA A 31 1.35 -1.42 -10.44
C ALA A 31 2.83 -0.99 -10.53
N ALA A 32 3.09 0.30 -10.37
CA ALA A 32 4.46 0.79 -10.17
C ALA A 32 4.70 0.85 -8.66
N GLU A 33 5.78 0.20 -8.20
CA GLU A 33 6.27 0.38 -6.84
C GLU A 33 6.63 1.85 -6.63
N ARG A 34 6.26 2.40 -5.47
CA ARG A 34 6.60 3.77 -5.09
C ARG A 34 7.58 3.72 -3.94
N HIS A 35 8.74 4.31 -4.14
CA HIS A 35 9.75 4.49 -3.10
C HIS A 35 9.59 5.87 -2.48
N PHE A 36 9.56 5.92 -1.15
CA PHE A 36 9.57 7.16 -0.38
C PHE A 36 10.91 7.29 0.32
N ASP A 37 11.64 8.35 0.02
CA ASP A 37 12.93 8.65 0.64
C ASP A 37 12.75 9.74 1.70
N PHE A 38 13.08 9.41 2.95
CA PHE A 38 13.02 10.32 4.09
C PHE A 38 14.42 10.75 4.57
N SER A 39 15.50 10.39 3.89
CA SER A 39 16.88 10.68 4.32
C SER A 39 17.18 12.19 4.50
N GLY A 40 16.51 13.05 3.73
CA GLY A 40 16.63 14.51 3.84
C GLY A 40 15.54 15.18 4.69
N ALA A 41 14.63 14.41 5.28
CA ALA A 41 13.55 14.96 6.10
C ALA A 41 14.06 15.37 7.49
N ARG A 42 13.30 16.21 8.19
CA ARG A 42 13.64 16.64 9.54
C ARG A 42 13.11 15.62 10.54
N LEU A 43 13.98 15.13 11.42
CA LEU A 43 13.60 14.24 12.51
C LEU A 43 12.56 14.90 13.44
N ASN A 44 11.64 14.08 13.94
CA ASN A 44 10.54 14.47 14.82
C ASN A 44 9.63 15.56 14.22
N GLN A 45 9.59 15.67 12.89
CA GLN A 45 8.72 16.59 12.17
C GLN A 45 7.93 15.84 11.10
N GLU A 46 6.79 16.42 10.72
CA GLU A 46 6.03 15.98 9.57
C GLU A 46 6.80 16.30 8.27
N PRO A 47 6.88 15.37 7.30
CA PRO A 47 7.55 15.63 6.03
C PRO A 47 6.93 16.82 5.29
N ALA A 48 7.76 17.58 4.57
CA ALA A 48 7.27 18.73 3.81
C ALA A 48 6.20 18.32 2.78
N GLY A 49 5.04 18.96 2.82
CA GLY A 49 3.92 18.66 1.91
C GLY A 49 3.16 17.37 2.22
N PHE A 50 3.47 16.69 3.33
CA PHE A 50 2.69 15.55 3.79
C PHE A 50 1.26 15.99 4.18
N ARG A 51 0.29 15.08 3.98
CA ARG A 51 -1.09 15.30 4.38
C ARG A 51 -1.68 13.97 4.85
N SER A 52 -1.99 13.90 6.13
CA SER A 52 -2.71 12.78 6.73
C SER A 52 -4.20 12.87 6.35
N THR A 53 -4.70 11.86 5.62
CA THR A 53 -6.12 11.73 5.31
C THR A 53 -6.69 10.53 6.08
N VAL A 54 -7.74 10.76 6.86
CA VAL A 54 -8.53 9.71 7.51
C VAL A 54 -9.88 9.60 6.83
N SER A 55 -10.33 8.37 6.58
CA SER A 55 -11.71 8.09 6.20
C SER A 55 -12.56 7.86 7.45
N GLY A 56 -13.67 8.60 7.60
CA GLY A 56 -14.58 8.52 8.75
C GLY A 56 -14.45 9.70 9.72
N GLU A 57 -15.16 9.65 10.85
CA GLU A 57 -15.27 10.75 11.84
C GLU A 57 -14.06 10.87 12.80
N GLY A 58 -13.04 10.02 12.63
CA GLY A 58 -11.86 10.01 13.47
C GLY A 58 -10.95 11.23 13.23
N LYS A 59 -10.18 11.64 14.25
CA LYS A 59 -9.10 12.61 14.04
C LYS A 59 -7.92 11.94 13.32
N PRO A 60 -7.30 12.57 12.31
CA PRO A 60 -6.05 12.10 11.74
C PRO A 60 -4.98 11.92 12.81
N GLY A 61 -4.17 10.86 12.69
CA GLY A 61 -3.03 10.62 13.59
C GLY A 61 -1.92 11.66 13.40
N GLU A 62 -1.07 11.80 14.41
CA GLU A 62 0.17 12.58 14.29
C GLU A 62 1.24 11.74 13.59
N TRP A 63 1.87 12.29 12.55
CA TRP A 63 2.88 11.62 11.75
C TRP A 63 4.20 12.38 11.82
N LYS A 64 5.29 11.67 12.09
CA LYS A 64 6.63 12.26 12.17
C LYS A 64 7.67 11.32 11.59
N VAL A 65 8.74 11.91 11.06
CA VAL A 65 9.93 11.15 10.67
C VAL A 65 10.72 10.80 11.93
N VAL A 66 10.98 9.51 12.13
CA VAL A 66 11.76 8.97 13.25
C VAL A 66 12.90 8.11 12.72
N GLU A 67 13.90 7.89 13.54
CA GLU A 67 14.92 6.86 13.27
C GLU A 67 14.38 5.50 13.70
N ASP A 68 14.39 4.54 12.78
CA ASP A 68 14.09 3.15 13.08
C ASP A 68 15.27 2.25 12.72
N GLU A 69 15.55 1.30 13.59
CA GLU A 69 16.60 0.30 13.44
C GLU A 69 15.99 -0.90 12.71
N SER A 70 15.91 -0.84 11.39
CA SER A 70 15.42 -1.97 10.60
C SER A 70 16.55 -2.93 10.26
N ARG A 71 16.33 -4.23 10.54
CA ARG A 71 17.14 -5.28 9.89
C ARG A 71 16.62 -5.43 8.46
N PRO A 72 17.49 -5.37 7.43
CA PRO A 72 17.04 -5.69 6.08
C PRO A 72 16.39 -7.07 6.08
N SER A 73 15.16 -7.15 5.58
CA SER A 73 14.30 -8.35 5.58
C SER A 73 14.88 -9.52 4.79
N LEU A 74 15.96 -9.29 4.04
CA LEU A 74 16.69 -10.26 3.24
C LEU A 74 18.16 -10.32 3.68
N ALA A 75 18.42 -10.47 4.98
CA ALA A 75 19.75 -10.77 5.47
C ALA A 75 20.06 -12.26 5.18
N LEU A 76 21.03 -12.51 4.29
CA LEU A 76 21.64 -13.82 4.14
C LEU A 76 22.20 -14.24 5.52
N PRO A 77 21.99 -15.49 5.97
CA PRO A 77 22.44 -15.96 7.27
C PRO A 77 23.94 -16.29 7.24
N ASP A 78 24.78 -15.34 6.84
CA ASP A 78 26.20 -15.46 7.08
C ASP A 78 26.89 -14.10 7.01
N SER A 79 27.28 -13.59 8.19
CA SER A 79 28.51 -12.83 8.43
C SER A 79 28.36 -12.12 9.77
N ALA A 80 29.24 -12.50 10.69
CA ALA A 80 29.35 -11.93 12.03
C ALA A 80 29.68 -10.44 11.99
N SER A 81 28.65 -9.59 11.90
CA SER A 81 28.59 -8.21 12.39
C SER A 81 27.22 -7.67 11.95
N SER A 82 26.24 -7.70 12.85
CA SER A 82 24.96 -7.02 12.60
C SER A 82 25.22 -5.52 12.66
N VAL A 83 25.60 -4.92 11.54
CA VAL A 83 25.58 -3.47 11.41
C VAL A 83 24.11 -3.06 11.37
N THR A 84 23.58 -2.71 12.53
CA THR A 84 22.26 -2.10 12.64
C THR A 84 22.31 -0.78 11.89
N THR A 85 21.64 -0.71 10.75
CA THR A 85 21.54 0.52 9.97
C THR A 85 20.30 1.26 10.43
N ARG A 86 20.47 2.49 10.91
CA ARG A 86 19.35 3.38 11.22
C ARG A 86 18.84 4.03 9.94
N HIS A 87 17.54 3.96 9.74
CA HIS A 87 16.86 4.59 8.62
C HIS A 87 15.84 5.60 9.13
N GLN A 88 15.72 6.72 8.41
CA GLN A 88 14.64 7.65 8.65
C GLN A 88 13.35 7.09 8.04
N VAL A 89 12.33 6.94 8.86
CA VAL A 89 11.03 6.37 8.48
C VAL A 89 9.90 7.28 8.95
N LEU A 90 8.79 7.28 8.23
CA LEU A 90 7.59 7.97 8.65
C LEU A 90 6.77 7.07 9.58
N ALA A 91 6.58 7.49 10.83
CA ALA A 91 5.80 6.76 11.83
C ALA A 91 4.60 7.58 12.32
N GLN A 92 3.49 6.90 12.60
CA GLN A 92 2.37 7.48 13.32
C GLN A 92 2.63 7.35 14.82
N LEU A 93 2.64 8.47 15.54
CA LEU A 93 2.83 8.45 16.98
C LEU A 93 1.53 8.05 17.69
N SER A 94 1.60 7.05 18.56
CA SER A 94 0.55 6.80 19.54
C SER A 94 0.64 7.86 20.65
N ARG A 95 -0.51 8.28 21.17
CA ARG A 95 -0.58 9.06 22.41
C ARG A 95 -0.47 8.10 23.59
N GLU A 96 0.61 7.33 23.70
CA GLU A 96 0.95 6.75 25.00
C GLU A 96 1.63 7.86 25.80
N ALA A 97 0.86 8.50 26.69
CA ALA A 97 1.48 9.15 27.83
C ALA A 97 2.13 8.02 28.63
N THR A 98 3.46 7.95 28.60
CA THR A 98 4.24 7.13 29.54
C THR A 98 3.83 7.54 30.95
N GLY A 99 2.84 6.84 31.49
CA GLY A 99 2.44 6.89 32.89
C GLY A 99 3.34 5.93 33.63
N GLU A 100 4.57 6.36 33.89
CA GLU A 100 5.44 5.75 34.88
C GLU A 100 4.92 6.13 36.28
N HIS A 101 4.30 5.15 36.95
CA HIS A 101 4.04 5.16 38.39
C HIS A 101 4.88 4.07 39.04
#